data_AF-A0A963Q7T8-F1
#
_entry.id   AF-A0A963Q7T8-F1
#
_cell.length_a   1.000
_cell.length_b   1.000
_cell.length_c   1.000
_cell.angle_alpha   90.00
_cell.angle_beta   90.00
_cell.angle_gamma   90.00
#
_symmetry.space_group_name_H-M   'P 1'
#
loop_
_entity.id
_entity.type
_entity.pdbx_description
1 polymer ?
#
loop_
_entity_poly.entity_id
_entity_poly.type
_entity_poly.pdbx_seq_one_letter_code
_entity_poly.pdbx_strand_id
1 'polypeptide(L)'
;MRLPLAFRPKLLDALPGYRREQFARDVTAGITVGVVALPLAMAFAIASGLKPEAGLFTAIVAGFLISLFGGSRVQIGGPAGAFIVIVYGIVERYGVANLI
;
A
#
# COMPACT_ATOMS: atom_id res chain seq x y z
N MET A 1 32.51 8.26 5.75
CA MET A 1 32.19 8.02 4.32
C MET A 1 30.68 7.91 4.16
N ARG A 2 30.02 8.89 3.53
CA ARG A 2 28.60 8.76 3.15
C ARG A 2 28.58 8.09 1.78
N LEU A 3 28.25 6.80 1.73
CA LEU A 3 27.95 6.13 0.46
C LEU A 3 26.71 6.81 -0.15
N PRO A 4 26.78 7.42 -1.34
CA PRO A 4 25.62 8.00 -1.99
C PRO A 4 24.82 6.85 -2.62
N LEU A 5 24.03 6.16 -1.81
CA LEU A 5 22.98 5.30 -2.33
C LEU A 5 21.99 6.23 -3.05
N ALA A 6 21.87 6.09 -4.37
CA ALA A 6 20.88 6.83 -5.17
C ALA A 6 19.43 6.57 -4.69
N PHE A 7 19.22 5.48 -3.95
CA PHE A 7 17.97 5.10 -3.32
C PHE A 7 18.14 5.04 -1.79
N ARG A 8 17.39 5.89 -1.07
CA ARG A 8 17.46 6.00 0.39
C ARG A 8 16.04 6.03 0.98
N PRO A 9 15.48 4.87 1.34
CA PRO A 9 14.12 4.80 1.86
C PRO A 9 14.02 5.53 3.20
N LYS A 10 12.86 6.16 3.45
CA LYS A 10 12.65 7.01 4.62
C LYS A 10 12.77 6.26 5.94
N LEU A 11 12.54 4.95 5.91
CA LEU A 11 12.74 4.05 7.03
C LEU A 11 14.15 4.18 7.64
N LEU A 12 15.19 4.29 6.81
CA LEU A 12 16.59 4.40 7.29
C LEU A 12 16.84 5.69 8.08
N ASP A 13 16.13 6.76 7.75
CA ASP A 13 16.23 8.04 8.47
C ASP A 13 15.27 8.09 9.68
N ALA A 14 14.23 7.23 9.71
CA ALA A 14 13.22 7.22 10.76
C ALA A 14 13.55 6.28 11.92
N LEU A 15 14.35 5.24 11.69
CA LEU A 15 14.77 4.27 12.71
C LEU A 15 15.72 4.85 13.78
N PRO A 16 16.70 5.73 13.47
CA PRO A 16 17.58 6.29 14.49
C PRO A 16 16.80 7.11 15.52
N GLY A 17 16.90 6.74 16.80
CA GLY A 17 16.21 7.42 17.90
C GLY A 17 14.71 7.08 18.02
N TYR A 18 14.24 6.03 17.35
CA TYR A 18 12.85 5.58 17.44
C TYR A 18 12.52 5.08 18.87
N ARG A 19 11.52 5.70 19.50
CA ARG A 19 11.17 5.44 20.91
C ARG A 19 9.96 4.51 21.05
N ARG A 20 9.86 3.82 22.19
CA ARG A 20 8.69 2.96 22.53
C ARG A 20 7.36 3.71 22.50
N GLU A 21 7.35 4.97 22.91
CA GLU A 21 6.16 5.84 22.84
C GLU A 21 5.72 6.09 21.39
N GLN A 22 6.67 6.26 20.47
CA GLN A 22 6.39 6.44 19.05
C GLN A 22 5.86 5.14 18.45
N PHE A 23 6.47 4.01 18.80
CA PHE A 23 5.95 2.69 18.42
C PHE A 23 4.49 2.48 18.83
N ALA A 24 4.13 2.78 20.07
CA ALA A 24 2.75 2.65 20.54
C ALA A 24 1.79 3.53 19.73
N ARG A 25 2.18 4.77 19.40
CA ARG A 25 1.39 5.69 18.57
C ARG A 25 1.27 5.22 17.12
N ASP A 26 2.35 4.70 16.55
CA ASP A 26 2.36 4.22 15.17
C ASP A 26 1.53 2.94 15.02
N VAL A 27 1.53 2.06 16.04
CA VAL A 27 0.67 0.86 16.08
C VAL A 27 -0.81 1.25 16.15
N THR A 28 -1.20 2.16 17.03
CA THR A 28 -2.62 2.56 17.13
C THR A 28 -3.08 3.28 15.86
N ALA A 29 -2.23 4.13 15.27
CA ALA A 29 -2.49 4.75 13.98
C ALA A 29 -2.63 3.71 12.86
N GLY A 30 -1.71 2.73 12.79
CA GLY A 30 -1.73 1.66 11.80
C GLY A 30 -2.98 0.78 11.90
N ILE A 31 -3.44 0.45 13.11
CA ILE A 31 -4.69 -0.29 13.31
C ILE A 31 -5.88 0.54 12.82
N THR A 32 -5.97 1.81 13.19
CA THR A 32 -7.07 2.69 12.81
C THR A 32 -7.16 2.84 11.28
N VAL A 33 -6.02 3.13 10.65
CA VAL A 33 -5.92 3.24 9.20
C VAL A 33 -6.22 1.91 8.52
N GLY A 34 -5.71 0.79 9.05
CA GLY A 34 -5.95 -0.54 8.51
C GLY A 34 -7.43 -0.90 8.48
N VAL A 35 -8.15 -0.64 9.57
CA VAL A 35 -9.62 -0.88 9.64
C VAL A 35 -10.37 -0.08 8.57
N VAL A 36 -9.97 1.17 8.31
CA VAL A 36 -10.58 2.00 7.26
C VAL A 36 -10.16 1.54 5.85
N ALA A 37 -8.93 1.06 5.70
CA ALA A 37 -8.38 0.63 4.41
C ALA A 37 -8.97 -0.70 3.91
N LEU A 38 -9.33 -1.63 4.81
CA LEU A 38 -9.92 -2.92 4.45
C LEU A 38 -11.17 -2.80 3.55
N PRO A 39 -12.25 -2.09 3.94
CA PRO A 39 -13.43 -1.94 3.09
C PRO A 39 -13.13 -1.17 1.80
N LEU A 40 -12.25 -0.18 1.85
CA LEU A 40 -11.88 0.61 0.68
C LEU A 40 -11.16 -0.26 -0.37
N ALA A 41 -10.22 -1.10 0.05
CA ALA A 41 -9.48 -1.99 -0.83
C ALA A 41 -10.40 -3.04 -1.49
N MET A 42 -11.33 -3.62 -0.72
CA MET A 42 -12.35 -4.52 -1.25
C MET A 42 -13.26 -3.82 -2.27
N ALA A 43 -13.72 -2.61 -1.96
CA ALA A 43 -14.57 -1.83 -2.85
C ALA A 43 -13.86 -1.52 -4.19
N PHE A 44 -12.58 -1.17 -4.15
CA PHE A 44 -11.79 -0.91 -5.37
C PHE A 44 -11.60 -2.15 -6.23
N ALA A 45 -11.40 -3.33 -5.63
CA ALA A 45 -11.32 -4.58 -6.38
C ALA A 45 -12.65 -4.92 -7.05
N ILE A 46 -13.76 -4.83 -6.31
CA ILE A 46 -15.11 -5.08 -6.84
C ILE A 46 -15.42 -4.12 -7.99
N ALA A 47 -15.12 -2.83 -7.81
CA ALA A 47 -15.33 -1.81 -8.84
C ALA A 47 -14.45 -2.04 -10.09
N SER A 48 -13.33 -2.75 -9.94
CA SER A 48 -12.44 -3.14 -11.05
C SER A 48 -12.86 -4.45 -11.73
N GLY A 49 -13.99 -5.05 -11.34
CA GLY A 49 -14.46 -6.34 -11.86
C GLY A 49 -13.73 -7.55 -11.28
N LEU A 50 -12.99 -7.37 -10.18
CA LEU A 50 -12.22 -8.41 -9.50
C LEU A 50 -12.92 -8.87 -8.22
N LYS A 51 -12.49 -10.03 -7.69
CA LYS A 51 -12.96 -10.49 -6.38
C LYS A 51 -12.34 -9.65 -5.24
N PRO A 52 -13.03 -9.46 -4.10
CA PRO A 52 -12.59 -8.61 -3.00
C PRO A 52 -11.19 -8.97 -2.45
N GLU A 53 -10.83 -10.25 -2.48
CA GLU A 53 -9.55 -10.76 -1.96
C GLU A 53 -8.36 -10.20 -2.73
N ALA A 54 -8.52 -9.87 -4.02
CA ALA A 54 -7.47 -9.24 -4.82
C ALA A 54 -7.11 -7.85 -4.29
N GLY A 55 -8.11 -7.08 -3.84
CA GLY A 55 -7.91 -5.77 -3.22
C GLY A 55 -7.20 -5.88 -1.88
N LEU A 56 -7.63 -6.84 -1.05
CA LEU A 56 -6.99 -7.12 0.25
C LEU A 56 -5.52 -7.51 0.09
N PHE A 57 -5.23 -8.44 -0.83
CA PHE A 57 -3.86 -8.87 -1.08
C PHE A 57 -3.00 -7.71 -1.58
N THR A 58 -3.53 -6.90 -2.50
CA THR A 58 -2.84 -5.70 -2.99
C THR A 58 -2.56 -4.72 -1.86
N ALA A 59 -3.52 -4.47 -0.97
CA ALA A 59 -3.35 -3.57 0.16
C ALA A 59 -2.26 -4.04 1.13
N ILE A 60 -2.22 -5.33 1.46
CA ILE A 60 -1.22 -5.92 2.35
C ILE A 60 0.18 -5.84 1.73
N VAL A 61 0.33 -6.34 0.50
CA VAL A 61 1.63 -6.43 -0.18
C VAL A 61 2.16 -5.03 -0.51
N ALA A 62 1.34 -4.18 -1.14
CA ALA A 62 1.76 -2.83 -1.49
C ALA A 62 1.98 -1.98 -0.24
N GLY A 63 1.14 -2.11 0.79
CA GLY A 63 1.33 -1.44 2.08
C GLY A 63 2.68 -1.77 2.69
N PHE A 64 3.02 -3.05 2.80
CA PHE A 64 4.32 -3.50 3.32
C PHE A 64 5.51 -2.98 2.49
N LEU A 65 5.47 -3.16 1.17
CA LEU A 65 6.55 -2.74 0.29
C LEU A 65 6.74 -1.21 0.30
N ILE A 66 5.66 -0.44 0.26
CA ILE A 66 5.72 1.03 0.30
C ILE A 66 6.20 1.52 1.67
N SER A 67 5.80 0.90 2.78
CA SER A 67 6.36 1.25 4.09
C SER A 67 7.87 0.95 4.20
N LEU A 68 8.35 -0.12 3.56
CA LEU A 68 9.76 -0.51 3.58
C LEU A 68 10.64 0.37 2.66
N PHE A 69 10.13 0.70 1.47
CA PHE A 69 10.88 1.33 0.38
C PHE A 69 10.49 2.77 0.07
N GLY A 70 9.45 3.30 0.72
CA GLY A 70 8.87 4.61 0.43
C GLY A 70 9.71 5.79 0.92
N GLY A 71 9.35 6.98 0.43
CA GLY A 71 10.02 8.25 0.74
C GLY A 71 9.38 9.05 1.90
N SER A 72 8.25 8.59 2.44
CA SER A 72 7.50 9.29 3.49
C SER A 72 7.26 8.41 4.72
N ARG A 73 7.19 9.03 5.89
CA ARG A 73 6.94 8.35 7.18
C ARG A 73 5.48 7.97 7.39
N VAL A 74 4.55 8.60 6.68
CA VAL A 74 3.09 8.48 6.90
C VAL A 74 2.34 8.12 5.62
N GLN A 75 3.05 7.61 4.62
CA GLN A 75 2.44 7.16 3.38
C GLN A 75 1.77 5.79 3.59
N ILE A 76 0.57 5.65 3.02
CA ILE A 76 -0.22 4.42 3.04
C ILE A 76 -0.21 3.87 1.61
N GLY A 77 0.18 2.60 1.48
CA GLY A 77 0.22 1.88 0.21
C GLY A 77 -0.99 0.97 0.03
N GLY A 78 -1.45 0.78 -1.21
CA GLY A 78 -2.57 -0.11 -1.53
C GLY A 78 -3.17 0.13 -2.91
N PRO A 79 -4.31 -0.51 -3.23
CA PRO A 79 -5.04 -0.24 -4.47
C PRO A 79 -5.52 1.21 -4.49
N ALA A 80 -5.38 1.87 -5.63
CA ALA A 80 -5.72 3.29 -5.80
C ALA A 80 -6.91 3.47 -6.74
N GLY A 81 -7.87 4.31 -6.33
CA GLY A 81 -9.12 4.54 -7.08
C GLY A 81 -8.92 4.99 -8.52
N ALA A 82 -7.85 5.75 -8.80
CA ALA A 82 -7.52 6.22 -10.14
C ALA A 82 -7.25 5.08 -11.14
N PHE A 83 -6.87 3.89 -10.66
CA PHE A 83 -6.59 2.73 -11.51
C PHE A 83 -7.81 1.83 -11.74
N ILE A 84 -8.94 2.05 -11.05
CA ILE A 84 -10.12 1.19 -11.14
C ILE A 84 -10.62 1.10 -12.58
N VAL A 85 -10.85 2.24 -13.24
CA VAL A 85 -11.38 2.29 -14.60
C VAL A 85 -10.39 1.67 -15.60
N ILE A 86 -9.09 1.86 -15.37
CA ILE A 86 -8.04 1.29 -16.21
C ILE A 86 -8.06 -0.24 -16.10
N VAL A 87 -8.02 -0.78 -14.87
CA VAL A 87 -8.04 -2.22 -14.62
C VAL A 87 -9.34 -2.83 -15.15
N TYR A 88 -10.49 -2.20 -14.88
CA TYR A 88 -11.77 -2.65 -15.40
C TYR A 88 -11.78 -2.72 -16.92
N GLY A 89 -11.31 -1.67 -17.61
CA GLY A 89 -11.26 -1.64 -19.07
C GLY A 89 -10.33 -2.70 -19.67
N ILE A 90 -9.23 -3.03 -18.99
CA ILE A 90 -8.34 -4.11 -19.42
C ILE A 90 -9.00 -5.47 -19.20
N VAL A 91 -9.59 -5.69 -18.02
CA VAL A 91 -10.29 -6.95 -17.69
C VAL A 91 -11.48 -7.19 -18.62
N GLU A 92 -12.23 -6.15 -18.97
CA GLU A 92 -13.38 -6.23 -19.86
C GLU A 92 -12.97 -6.60 -21.29
N ARG A 93 -11.88 -6.03 -21.80
CA ARG A 93 -11.41 -6.27 -23.18
C ARG A 93 -10.59 -7.53 -23.35
N TYR A 94 -9.77 -7.87 -22.36
CA TYR A 94 -8.75 -8.92 -22.48
C TYR A 94 -8.97 -10.07 -21.49
N GLY A 95 -9.86 -9.93 -20.52
CA GLY A 95 -10.05 -10.91 -19.44
C GLY A 95 -8.94 -10.88 -18.41
N VAL A 96 -9.23 -11.40 -17.20
CA VAL A 96 -8.28 -11.40 -16.07
C VAL A 96 -7.03 -12.25 -16.34
N ALA A 97 -7.14 -13.31 -17.16
CA ALA A 97 -6.02 -14.18 -17.48
C ALA A 97 -4.90 -13.49 -18.28
N ASN A 98 -5.23 -12.40 -18.98
CA ASN A 98 -4.27 -11.65 -19.81
C ASN A 98 -3.80 -10.35 -19.12
N LEU A 99 -3.91 -10.27 -17.79
CA LEU A 99 -3.47 -9.12 -16.99
C LEU A 99 -1.96 -9.16 -16.65
N ILE A 100 -1.23 -10.20 -17.08
CA ILE A 100 0.18 -10.49 -16.76
C ILE A 100 1.00 -10.51 -18.04
#